data_AF-A0A1H9WBY9-F1
#
_entry.id   AF-A0A1H9WBY9-F1
#
_cell.length_a   1.000
_cell.length_b   1.000
_cell.length_c   1.000
_cell.angle_alpha   90.00
_cell.angle_beta   90.00
_cell.angle_gamma   90.00
#
_symmetry.space_group_name_H-M   'P 1'
#
loop_
_entity.id
_entity.type
_entity.pdbx_description
1 polymer ?
#
loop_
_entity_poly.entity_id
_entity_poly.type
_entity_poly.pdbx_seq_one_letter_code
_entity_poly.pdbx_strand_id
1 'polypeptide(L)'
;MDTDPIALDGFLDEETVPGDVHGSTARFRLTVSPTDERTDEMILPCSVDDPALAHKVLHEMVPGDQLRVTGYLRLPRTPDEPMGLVVTELELLEPAPPMSDPAAVATAVIERYGPYVCWFDADTTDVEVFTEGGTWVGTAPEPNDLGELLEAFEHRQAAGGE
;
A
#
# COMPACT_ATOMS: atom_id res chain seq x y z
N MET A 1 -9.35 -35.54 -1.72
CA MET A 1 -8.72 -34.58 -0.81
C MET A 1 -9.77 -33.53 -0.60
N ASP A 2 -10.37 -33.50 0.59
CA ASP A 2 -11.36 -32.49 0.94
C ASP A 2 -10.57 -31.18 1.07
N THR A 3 -10.51 -30.42 -0.02
CA THR A 3 -10.02 -29.05 0.05
C THR A 3 -11.24 -28.22 0.32
N ASP A 4 -11.62 -28.13 1.59
CA ASP A 4 -12.63 -27.15 1.98
C ASP A 4 -12.16 -25.77 1.55
N PRO A 5 -13.07 -24.93 1.04
CA PRO A 5 -12.70 -23.58 0.66
C PRO A 5 -12.24 -22.81 1.90
N ILE A 6 -11.17 -22.04 1.76
CA ILE A 6 -10.69 -21.13 2.79
C ILE A 6 -11.34 -19.76 2.59
N ALA A 7 -11.59 -19.05 3.69
CA ALA A 7 -12.02 -17.66 3.67
C ALA A 7 -10.89 -16.78 4.21
N LEU A 8 -10.54 -15.72 3.48
CA LEU A 8 -9.52 -14.76 3.84
C LEU A 8 -10.08 -13.35 3.77
N ASP A 9 -9.76 -12.54 4.77
CA ASP A 9 -10.05 -11.11 4.77
C ASP A 9 -8.78 -10.34 4.42
N GLY A 10 -8.89 -9.33 3.57
CA GLY A 10 -7.75 -8.51 3.20
C GLY A 10 -8.15 -7.30 2.37
N PHE A 11 -7.18 -6.52 1.94
CA PHE A 11 -7.40 -5.31 1.15
C PHE A 11 -7.07 -5.55 -0.32
N LEU A 12 -7.94 -5.08 -1.21
CA LEU A 12 -7.71 -5.08 -2.65
C LEU A 12 -6.52 -4.18 -2.97
N ASP A 13 -5.51 -4.72 -3.65
CA ASP A 13 -4.34 -3.98 -4.07
C ASP A 13 -4.62 -3.19 -5.37
N GLU A 14 -3.67 -2.35 -5.82
CA GLU A 14 -3.87 -1.39 -6.91
C GLU A 14 -4.19 -2.01 -8.28
N GLU A 15 -3.74 -3.24 -8.53
CA GLU A 15 -3.85 -3.87 -9.85
C GLU A 15 -4.93 -4.96 -9.88
N THR A 16 -6.06 -4.66 -10.53
CA THR A 16 -7.01 -5.66 -11.02
C THR A 16 -6.98 -5.66 -12.55
N VAL A 17 -6.72 -6.83 -13.14
CA VAL A 17 -6.60 -6.99 -14.59
C VAL A 17 -7.53 -8.08 -15.12
N PRO A 18 -8.10 -7.90 -16.32
CA PRO A 18 -8.79 -8.98 -17.03
C PRO A 18 -7.84 -10.17 -17.26
N GLY A 19 -8.31 -11.39 -16.99
CA GLY A 19 -7.58 -12.62 -17.30
C GLY A 19 -7.69 -13.05 -18.77
N ASP A 20 -8.65 -12.47 -19.50
CA ASP A 20 -8.88 -12.69 -20.92
C ASP A 20 -9.38 -11.41 -21.61
N VAL A 21 -9.45 -11.44 -22.94
CA VAL A 21 -9.85 -10.28 -23.77
C VAL A 21 -11.32 -9.86 -23.61
N HIS A 22 -12.16 -10.71 -23.03
CA HIS A 22 -13.59 -10.46 -22.82
C HIS A 22 -13.90 -10.01 -21.39
N GLY A 23 -12.93 -10.03 -20.47
CA GLY A 23 -13.14 -9.77 -19.06
C GLY A 23 -14.01 -10.82 -18.37
N SER A 24 -14.10 -12.03 -18.92
CA SER A 24 -14.85 -13.14 -18.28
C SER A 24 -14.10 -13.77 -17.11
N THR A 25 -12.81 -13.49 -17.00
CA THR A 25 -11.94 -13.87 -15.90
C THR A 25 -11.23 -12.62 -15.39
N ALA A 26 -10.80 -12.62 -14.13
CA ALA A 26 -10.06 -11.51 -13.54
C ALA A 26 -8.92 -12.02 -12.66
N ARG A 27 -7.86 -11.21 -12.56
CA ARG A 27 -6.72 -11.43 -11.66
C ARG A 27 -6.48 -10.17 -10.87
N PHE A 28 -6.24 -10.33 -9.57
CA PHE A 28 -5.95 -9.23 -8.66
C PHE A 28 -5.05 -9.72 -7.54
N ARG A 29 -4.57 -8.81 -6.68
CA ARG A 29 -3.84 -9.17 -5.47
C ARG A 29 -4.63 -8.72 -4.25
N LEU A 30 -4.56 -9.54 -3.20
CA LEU A 30 -5.13 -9.25 -1.90
C LEU A 30 -3.99 -9.15 -0.88
N THR A 31 -3.91 -8.04 -0.16
CA THR A 31 -3.02 -7.89 0.99
C THR A 31 -3.73 -8.41 2.23
N VAL A 32 -3.28 -9.55 2.73
CA VAL A 32 -3.84 -10.24 3.90
C VAL A 32 -2.93 -9.96 5.09
N SER A 33 -3.48 -9.35 6.14
CA SER A 33 -2.78 -9.07 7.39
C SER A 33 -3.60 -9.64 8.55
N PRO A 34 -3.40 -10.93 8.92
CA PRO A 34 -4.20 -11.57 9.96
C PRO A 34 -3.88 -11.00 11.36
N THR A 35 -2.71 -10.38 11.50
CA THR A 35 -2.27 -9.61 12.65
C THR A 35 -1.80 -8.23 12.17
N ASP A 36 -1.59 -7.30 13.10
CA ASP A 36 -1.00 -5.99 12.80
C ASP A 36 0.55 -6.08 12.64
N GLU A 37 1.13 -7.28 12.63
CA GLU A 37 2.57 -7.50 12.45
C GLU A 37 2.91 -7.67 10.96
N ARG A 38 3.82 -6.82 10.46
CA ARG A 38 4.31 -6.87 9.07
C ARG A 38 4.89 -8.23 8.65
N THR A 39 5.37 -9.02 9.60
CA THR A 39 5.93 -10.36 9.32
C THR A 39 4.87 -11.38 8.93
N ASP A 40 3.61 -11.13 9.31
CA ASP A 40 2.47 -12.01 9.02
C ASP A 40 1.67 -11.52 7.80
N GLU A 41 2.04 -10.35 7.25
CA GLU A 41 1.43 -9.78 6.06
C GLU A 41 1.81 -10.58 4.81
N MET A 42 0.82 -10.86 3.96
CA MET A 42 1.00 -11.60 2.72
C MET A 42 0.28 -10.90 1.57
N ILE A 43 0.97 -10.72 0.45
CA ILE A 43 0.37 -10.33 -0.83
C ILE A 43 0.02 -11.62 -1.59
N LEU A 44 -1.28 -11.91 -1.70
CA LEU A 44 -1.78 -13.15 -2.29
C LEU A 44 -2.36 -12.90 -3.69
N PRO A 45 -1.79 -13.51 -4.75
CA PRO A 45 -2.39 -13.49 -6.07
C PRO A 45 -3.73 -14.24 -6.07
N CYS A 46 -4.77 -13.60 -6.60
CA CYS A 46 -6.12 -14.14 -6.71
C CYS A 46 -6.55 -14.23 -8.18
N SER A 47 -7.33 -15.26 -8.52
CA SER A 47 -7.96 -15.40 -9.83
C SER A 47 -9.43 -15.77 -9.69
N VAL A 48 -10.26 -15.23 -10.58
CA VAL A 48 -11.69 -15.50 -10.67
C VAL A 48 -11.99 -16.01 -12.07
N ASP A 49 -12.65 -17.16 -12.15
CA ASP A 49 -13.10 -17.76 -13.41
C ASP A 49 -14.61 -17.58 -13.68
N ASP A 50 -15.34 -17.06 -12.69
CA ASP A 50 -16.77 -16.75 -12.83
C ASP A 50 -16.95 -15.33 -13.44
N PRO A 51 -17.65 -15.18 -14.57
CA PRO A 51 -17.79 -13.89 -15.24
C PRO A 51 -18.51 -12.81 -14.42
N ALA A 52 -19.44 -13.19 -13.53
CA ALA A 52 -20.15 -12.22 -12.70
C ALA A 52 -19.24 -11.70 -11.58
N LEU A 53 -18.46 -12.58 -10.95
CA LEU A 53 -17.43 -12.17 -9.98
C LEU A 53 -16.31 -11.37 -10.66
N ALA A 54 -15.92 -11.75 -11.88
CA ALA A 54 -14.93 -11.02 -12.66
C ALA A 54 -15.40 -9.59 -12.96
N HIS A 55 -16.65 -9.43 -13.40
CA HIS A 55 -17.25 -8.11 -13.63
C HIS A 55 -17.24 -7.26 -12.35
N LYS A 56 -17.64 -7.85 -11.22
CA LYS A 56 -17.67 -7.18 -9.92
C LYS A 56 -16.29 -6.65 -9.53
N VAL A 57 -15.25 -7.49 -9.54
CA VAL A 57 -13.91 -7.05 -9.13
C VAL A 57 -13.30 -6.05 -10.12
N LEU A 58 -13.59 -6.18 -11.42
CA LEU A 58 -13.05 -5.28 -12.45
C LEU A 58 -13.67 -3.89 -12.46
N HIS A 59 -14.93 -3.75 -12.03
CA HIS A 59 -15.71 -2.55 -12.30
C HIS A 59 -16.41 -1.95 -11.08
N GLU A 60 -16.63 -2.75 -10.02
CA GLU A 60 -17.38 -2.30 -8.85
C GLU A 60 -16.49 -2.12 -7.62
N MET A 61 -15.35 -2.81 -7.55
CA MET A 61 -14.40 -2.71 -6.45
C MET A 61 -13.27 -1.72 -6.79
N VAL A 62 -12.69 -1.12 -5.77
CA VAL A 62 -11.58 -0.17 -5.90
C VAL A 62 -10.39 -0.58 -5.01
N PRO A 63 -9.16 -0.20 -5.39
CA PRO A 63 -8.01 -0.40 -4.52
C PRO A 63 -8.25 0.16 -3.11
N GLY A 64 -7.88 -0.62 -2.09
CA GLY A 64 -8.13 -0.31 -0.69
C GLY A 64 -9.45 -0.83 -0.13
N ASP A 65 -10.35 -1.38 -0.96
CA ASP A 65 -11.56 -2.05 -0.45
C ASP A 65 -11.15 -3.26 0.41
N GLN A 66 -11.76 -3.39 1.59
CA GLN A 66 -11.61 -4.58 2.40
C GLN A 66 -12.58 -5.66 1.91
N LEU A 67 -12.03 -6.79 1.49
CA LEU A 67 -12.76 -7.89 0.91
C LEU A 67 -12.64 -9.14 1.77
N ARG A 68 -13.73 -9.91 1.85
CA ARG A 68 -13.67 -11.33 2.19
C ARG A 68 -13.72 -12.13 0.91
N VAL A 69 -12.69 -12.94 0.68
CA VAL A 69 -12.62 -13.86 -0.44
C VAL A 69 -12.69 -15.30 0.05
N THR A 70 -13.51 -16.11 -0.59
CA THR A 70 -13.60 -17.54 -0.32
C THR A 70 -13.18 -18.32 -1.56
N GLY A 71 -12.36 -19.35 -1.39
CA GLY A 71 -11.85 -20.10 -2.53
C GLY A 71 -10.87 -21.21 -2.17
N TYR A 72 -10.14 -21.69 -3.18
CA TYR A 72 -9.19 -22.79 -3.02
C TYR A 72 -7.76 -22.33 -3.27
N LEU A 73 -6.86 -22.67 -2.34
CA LEU A 73 -5.45 -22.36 -2.49
C LEU A 73 -4.82 -23.27 -3.54
N ARG A 74 -4.31 -22.67 -4.61
CA ARG A 74 -3.49 -23.33 -5.61
C ARG A 74 -2.04 -23.32 -5.14
N LEU A 75 -1.58 -24.46 -4.65
CA LEU A 75 -0.16 -24.66 -4.33
C LEU A 75 0.65 -24.90 -5.61
N PRO A 76 1.86 -24.34 -5.72
CA PRO A 76 2.71 -24.51 -6.89
C PRO A 76 3.22 -25.94 -6.97
N ARG A 77 3.18 -26.54 -8.17
CA ARG A 77 3.70 -27.89 -8.41
C ARG A 77 5.10 -27.89 -8.98
N THR A 78 5.52 -26.77 -9.56
CA THR A 78 6.87 -26.52 -10.08
C THR A 78 7.38 -25.18 -9.55
N PRO A 79 8.70 -24.94 -9.56
CA PRO A 79 9.28 -23.68 -9.09
C PRO A 79 8.79 -22.43 -9.84
N ASP A 80 8.31 -22.59 -11.07
CA ASP A 80 7.87 -21.50 -11.94
C ASP A 80 6.37 -21.20 -11.80
N GLU A 81 5.62 -22.03 -11.07
CA GLU A 81 4.21 -21.80 -10.82
C GLU A 81 4.04 -20.89 -9.59
N PRO A 82 3.20 -19.84 -9.67
CA PRO A 82 2.87 -19.06 -8.49
C PRO A 82 1.86 -19.81 -7.61
N MET A 83 2.03 -19.67 -6.30
CA MET A 83 0.94 -19.90 -5.35
C MET A 83 -0.13 -18.82 -5.53
N GLY A 84 -1.40 -19.17 -5.35
CA GLY A 84 -2.48 -18.18 -5.37
C GLY A 84 -3.83 -18.76 -4.94
N LEU A 85 -4.85 -17.93 -4.88
CA LEU A 85 -6.22 -18.30 -4.52
C LEU A 85 -7.12 -18.30 -5.76
N VAL A 86 -7.81 -19.40 -6.01
CA VAL A 86 -8.92 -19.44 -6.98
C VAL A 86 -10.19 -19.07 -6.22
N VAL A 87 -10.68 -17.86 -6.45
CA VAL A 87 -11.80 -17.26 -5.73
C VAL A 87 -13.12 -17.73 -6.31
N THR A 88 -13.99 -18.24 -5.45
CA THR A 88 -15.33 -18.73 -5.78
C THR A 88 -16.43 -17.84 -5.22
N GLU A 89 -16.11 -16.98 -4.23
CA GLU A 89 -17.04 -16.02 -3.64
C GLU A 89 -16.26 -14.78 -3.16
N LEU A 90 -16.88 -13.61 -3.27
CA LEU A 90 -16.29 -12.32 -2.91
C LEU A 90 -17.36 -11.41 -2.29
N GLU A 91 -17.08 -10.97 -1.06
CA GLU A 91 -17.90 -10.04 -0.28
C GLU A 91 -17.08 -8.77 0.02
N LEU A 92 -17.70 -7.61 -0.17
CA LEU A 92 -17.13 -6.33 0.28
C LEU A 92 -17.49 -6.15 1.75
N LEU A 93 -16.48 -6.10 2.62
CA LEU A 93 -16.65 -5.89 4.06
C LEU A 93 -16.70 -4.40 4.39
N GLU A 94 -15.70 -3.66 3.92
CA GLU A 94 -15.58 -2.22 4.13
C GLU A 94 -15.10 -1.56 2.83
N PRO A 95 -15.76 -0.49 2.34
CA PRO A 95 -15.27 0.23 1.19
C PRO A 95 -13.99 0.99 1.55
N ALA A 96 -13.09 1.13 0.58
CA ALA A 96 -11.95 2.01 0.69
C ALA A 96 -12.43 3.40 1.15
N PRO A 97 -11.72 4.06 2.08
CA PRO A 97 -11.97 5.46 2.33
C PRO A 97 -11.94 6.21 1.00
N PRO A 98 -12.90 7.12 0.73
CA PRO A 98 -12.87 7.89 -0.50
C PRO A 98 -11.54 8.65 -0.51
N MET A 99 -10.61 8.20 -1.35
CA MET A 99 -9.51 9.05 -1.74
C MET A 99 -10.18 10.21 -2.44
N SER A 100 -10.22 11.37 -1.77
CA SER A 100 -10.33 12.61 -2.52
C SER A 100 -9.20 12.56 -3.56
N ASP A 101 -9.42 13.12 -4.75
CA ASP A 101 -8.46 13.13 -5.86
C ASP A 101 -7.00 13.06 -5.36
N PRO A 102 -6.14 12.12 -5.80
CA PRO A 102 -4.73 12.08 -5.38
C PRO A 102 -4.02 13.43 -5.55
N ALA A 103 -4.45 14.24 -6.54
CA ALA A 103 -3.99 15.62 -6.72
C ALA A 103 -4.52 16.61 -5.66
N ALA A 104 -5.59 16.25 -4.94
CA ALA A 104 -6.18 16.96 -3.81
C ALA A 104 -5.81 16.37 -2.42
N VAL A 105 -5.24 15.16 -2.34
CA VAL A 105 -4.89 14.50 -1.05
C VAL A 105 -3.40 14.49 -0.78
N ALA A 106 -2.55 14.48 -1.80
CA ALA A 106 -1.13 14.71 -1.62
C ALA A 106 -0.82 16.20 -1.75
N THR A 107 -1.40 17.04 -0.88
CA THR A 107 -0.79 18.34 -0.64
C THR A 107 0.54 18.14 0.06
N ALA A 108 0.86 16.99 0.65
CA ALA A 108 2.18 16.79 1.23
C ALA A 108 2.83 15.43 0.97
N VAL A 109 4.16 15.46 0.84
CA VAL A 109 5.04 14.31 0.59
C VAL A 109 6.10 14.24 1.68
N ILE A 110 6.38 13.02 2.15
CA ILE A 110 7.52 12.75 3.01
C ILE A 110 8.67 12.21 2.16
N GLU A 111 9.82 12.88 2.17
CA GLU A 111 11.05 12.38 1.58
C GLU A 111 12.15 12.20 2.63
N ARG A 112 13.10 11.30 2.35
CA ARG A 112 14.27 11.07 3.20
C ARG A 112 15.50 11.73 2.61
N TYR A 113 16.18 12.51 3.43
CA TYR A 113 17.48 13.12 3.13
C TYR A 113 18.52 12.61 4.13
N GLY A 114 19.11 11.45 3.84
CA GLY A 114 20.04 10.78 4.76
C GLY A 114 19.37 10.40 6.10
N PRO A 115 19.87 10.86 7.27
CA PRO A 115 19.27 10.61 8.57
C PRO A 115 18.06 11.52 8.88
N TYR A 116 17.66 12.37 7.93
CA TYR A 116 16.58 13.33 8.06
C TYR A 116 15.34 12.91 7.26
N VAL A 117 14.18 13.30 7.78
CA VAL A 117 12.86 13.14 7.19
C VAL A 117 12.31 14.54 6.94
N CYS A 118 11.97 14.83 5.68
CA CYS A 118 11.48 16.13 5.23
C CYS A 118 10.00 16.03 4.84
N TRP A 119 9.18 16.92 5.38
CA TRP A 119 7.77 17.09 5.01
C TRP A 119 7.66 18.25 4.03
N PHE A 120 7.27 17.94 2.79
CA PHE A 120 7.02 18.91 1.73
C PHE A 120 5.53 19.09 1.56
N ASP A 121 5.00 20.25 1.91
CA ASP A 121 3.59 20.58 1.71
C ASP A 121 3.44 21.57 0.55
N ALA A 122 2.78 21.15 -0.53
CA ALA A 122 2.43 21.89 -1.73
C ALA A 122 1.65 23.19 -1.47
N ASP A 123 1.00 23.34 -0.32
CA ASP A 123 0.34 24.59 0.07
C ASP A 123 1.33 25.65 0.60
N THR A 124 2.60 25.27 0.85
CA THR A 124 3.68 26.15 1.30
C THR A 124 5.00 25.84 0.60
N THR A 125 5.99 26.71 0.75
CA THR A 125 7.38 26.40 0.39
C THR A 125 8.18 25.88 1.58
N ASP A 126 7.64 26.04 2.79
CA ASP A 126 8.29 25.62 4.02
C ASP A 126 8.45 24.10 4.07
N VAL A 127 9.63 23.65 4.49
CA VAL A 127 9.95 22.23 4.65
C VAL A 127 10.25 21.97 6.11
N GLU A 128 9.38 21.21 6.78
CA GLU A 128 9.63 20.76 8.15
C GLU A 128 10.57 19.55 8.14
N VAL A 129 11.61 19.60 8.98
CA VAL A 129 12.65 18.58 9.01
C VAL A 129 12.74 17.93 10.38
N PHE A 130 12.83 16.60 10.38
CA PHE A 130 12.97 15.77 11.57
C PHE A 130 14.16 14.83 11.38
N THR A 131 14.73 14.33 12.47
CA THR A 131 15.61 13.15 12.44
C THR A 131 14.75 11.90 12.25
N GLU A 132 15.37 10.78 11.84
CA GLU A 132 14.70 9.47 11.76
C GLU A 132 14.06 9.03 13.08
N GLY A 133 14.63 9.45 14.22
CA GLY A 133 14.06 9.20 15.55
C GLY A 133 12.87 10.10 15.92
N GLY A 134 12.44 10.98 15.02
CA GLY A 134 11.34 11.92 15.24
C GLY A 134 11.72 13.22 15.96
N THR A 135 13.02 13.49 16.17
CA THR A 135 13.46 14.76 16.77
C THR A 135 13.32 15.88 15.76
N TRP A 136 12.62 16.96 16.11
CA TRP A 136 12.50 18.12 15.25
C TRP A 136 13.85 18.83 15.05
N VAL A 137 14.21 19.09 13.79
CA VAL A 137 15.46 19.76 13.37
C VAL A 137 15.21 21.25 13.13
N GLY A 138 14.08 21.59 12.52
CA GLY A 138 13.65 22.95 12.21
C GLY A 138 12.79 23.02 10.95
N THR A 139 12.57 24.22 10.45
CA THR A 139 11.81 24.49 9.21
C THR A 139 12.69 25.31 8.25
N ALA A 140 12.88 24.81 7.03
CA ALA A 140 13.55 25.53 5.96
C ALA A 140 12.51 26.33 5.15
N PRO A 141 12.74 27.62 4.82
CA PRO A 141 11.76 28.45 4.09
C PRO A 141 11.47 27.97 2.65
N GLU A 142 12.45 27.35 2.01
CA GLU A 142 12.31 26.65 0.73
C GLU A 142 13.21 25.39 0.67
N PRO A 143 12.94 24.44 -0.24
CA PRO A 143 13.74 23.21 -0.37
C PRO A 143 15.24 23.43 -0.57
N ASN A 144 15.63 24.55 -1.20
CA ASN A 144 17.03 24.87 -1.43
C ASN A 144 17.78 25.27 -0.14
N ASP A 145 17.06 25.71 0.89
CA ASP A 145 17.63 26.15 2.17
C ASP A 145 17.88 24.98 3.14
N LEU A 146 17.49 23.75 2.77
CA LEU A 146 17.68 22.56 3.60
C LEU A 146 19.15 22.37 4.00
N GLY A 147 20.09 22.63 3.08
CA GLY A 147 21.51 22.50 3.36
C GLY A 147 21.98 23.36 4.53
N GLU A 148 21.57 24.63 4.56
CA GLU A 148 21.95 25.58 5.61
C GLU A 148 21.32 25.20 6.96
N LEU A 149 20.06 24.75 6.95
CA LEU A 149 19.37 24.30 8.16
C LEU A 149 20.06 23.07 8.78
N LEU A 150 20.40 22.09 7.95
CA LEU A 150 21.04 20.86 8.40
C LEU A 150 22.45 21.13 8.93
N GLU A 151 23.25 21.92 8.23
CA GLU A 151 24.59 22.31 8.68
C GLU A 151 24.55 23.03 10.03
N ALA A 152 23.61 23.97 10.20
CA ALA A 152 23.44 24.67 11.47
C ALA A 152 23.01 23.73 12.62
N PHE A 153 22.15 22.76 12.35
CA PHE A 153 21.74 21.77 13.35
C PHE A 153 22.90 20.86 13.76
N GLU A 154 23.66 20.33 12.79
CA GLU A 154 24.82 19.47 13.03
C GLU A 154 25.91 20.19 13.81
N HIS A 155 26.15 21.47 13.49
CA HIS A 155 27.12 22.29 14.24
C HIS A 155 26.69 22.47 15.70
N ARG A 156 25.40 22.69 15.98
CA ARG A 156 24.88 22.78 17.35
C ARG A 156 25.00 21.46 18.10
N GLN A 157 24.72 20.32 17.44
CA GLN A 157 24.89 18.99 18.02
C GLN A 157 26.36 18.72 18.38
N ALA A 158 27.29 19.07 17.49
CA ALA A 158 28.72 18.92 17.74
C ALA A 158 29.24 19.85 18.86
N ALA A 159 28.67 21.05 19.01
CA ALA A 159 29.06 22.01 20.05
C ALA A 159 28.41 21.74 21.42
N GLY A 160 27.27 21.05 21.47
CA GLY A 160 26.54 20.72 22.70
C GLY A 160 26.88 19.36 23.31
N GLY A 161 27.78 18.59 22.68
CA GLY A 161 28.28 17.33 23.21
C GLY A 161 29.43 17.53 24.21
N GLU A 162 29.09 17.94 25.43
CA GLU A 162 29.96 17.83 26.63
C GLU A 162 29.18 17.16 27.79
#